data_AF-A0AAF0CFW2-F1
#
_entry.id   AF-A0AAF0CFW2-F1
#
_cell.length_a   1.000
_cell.length_b   1.000
_cell.length_c   1.000
_cell.angle_alpha   90.00
_cell.angle_beta   90.00
_cell.angle_gamma   90.00
#
_symmetry.space_group_name_H-M   'P 1'
#
loop_
_entity.id
_entity.type
_entity.pdbx_description
1 polymer ?
#
loop_
_entity_poly.entity_id
_entity_poly.type
_entity_poly.pdbx_seq_one_letter_code
_entity_poly.pdbx_strand_id
1 'polypeptide(L)'
;MQDHLNELKQRYAKAVKIKSALKEGCLYFAVGGGLGLKDAANLKIGTTEDGRRVTLRAVELNPLATEAFGATTDHFVVPYMLKHSGLIHSELEVERADLRDSDNIFKQLRPITLCLSLSVEVPIYIPFVLNTSWSSLPAFRNREIEVKLTDSGYEDPISFTGGEITAEVATFVDSKIATIRALLQNNKFQIAVDAYEACLKLGNKKIAIATAWTGIEAIFGISSELKFRTALYAASELAEANDPYITFLDTKALYDLRSKVVHGSSIKEKDLNDAYGKSLGLLLTLLRVVVRRGNLRDISEIEKSILSSK
;
A
#
# COMPACT_ATOMS: atom_id res chain seq x y z
N MET A 1 11.51 -6.27 38.11
CA MET A 1 10.86 -4.95 38.32
C MET A 1 11.81 -3.80 38.01
N GLN A 2 13.04 -3.78 38.57
CA GLN A 2 14.02 -2.73 38.29
C GLN A 2 14.41 -2.64 36.81
N ASP A 3 14.61 -3.78 36.14
CA ASP A 3 14.99 -3.82 34.73
C ASP A 3 13.90 -3.25 33.82
N HIS A 4 12.64 -3.60 34.08
CA HIS A 4 11.50 -3.06 33.34
C HIS A 4 11.35 -1.54 33.52
N LEU A 5 11.59 -1.02 34.73
CA LEU A 5 11.57 0.42 34.96
C LEU A 5 12.72 1.13 34.21
N ASN A 6 13.89 0.51 34.16
CA ASN A 6 15.03 1.04 33.40
C ASN A 6 14.73 1.06 31.89
N GLU A 7 14.11 0.00 31.37
CA GLU A 7 13.66 -0.07 29.97
C GLU A 7 12.66 1.05 29.64
N LEU A 8 11.63 1.25 30.47
CA LEU A 8 10.64 2.32 30.27
C LEU A 8 11.29 3.72 30.29
N LYS A 9 12.27 3.95 31.18
CA LYS A 9 13.03 5.22 31.21
C LYS A 9 13.85 5.43 29.95
N GLN A 10 14.51 4.39 29.43
CA GLN A 10 15.28 4.47 28.20
C GLN A 10 14.37 4.74 26.99
N ARG A 11 13.24 4.06 26.90
CA ARG A 11 12.22 4.29 25.86
C ARG A 11 11.71 5.74 25.89
N TYR A 12 11.36 6.25 27.07
CA TYR A 12 10.92 7.63 27.24
C TYR A 12 12.01 8.63 26.81
N ALA A 13 13.24 8.45 27.28
CA ALA A 13 14.35 9.33 26.92
C ALA A 13 14.61 9.35 25.40
N LYS A 14 14.54 8.18 24.74
CA LYS A 14 14.65 8.06 23.30
C LYS A 14 13.50 8.78 22.59
N ALA A 15 12.26 8.60 23.02
CA ALA A 15 11.09 9.28 22.45
C ALA A 15 11.15 10.81 22.62
N VAL A 16 11.66 11.31 23.76
CA VAL A 16 11.86 12.76 23.99
C VAL A 16 12.89 13.32 23.01
N LYS A 17 14.00 12.61 22.79
CA LYS A 17 15.00 12.99 21.78
C LYS A 17 14.38 13.06 20.39
N ILE A 18 13.58 12.05 20.01
CA ILE A 18 12.86 12.05 18.73
C ILE A 18 11.91 13.25 18.64
N LYS A 19 11.06 13.47 19.66
CA LYS A 19 10.11 14.61 19.74
C LYS A 19 10.83 15.94 19.53
N SER A 20 11.97 16.15 20.21
CA SER A 20 12.74 17.40 20.12
C SER A 20 13.37 17.66 18.74
N ALA A 21 13.54 16.62 17.93
CA ALA A 21 14.09 16.71 16.59
C ALA A 21 13.00 16.82 15.50
N LEU A 22 11.72 16.74 15.86
CA LEU A 22 10.62 16.88 14.90
C LEU A 22 10.48 18.33 14.44
N LYS A 23 10.04 18.48 13.20
CA LYS A 23 9.67 19.78 12.65
C LYS A 23 8.25 20.11 13.09
N GLU A 24 8.03 21.35 13.46
CA GLU A 24 6.67 21.85 13.73
C GLU A 24 5.83 21.88 12.44
N GLY A 25 4.53 21.65 12.58
CA GLY A 25 3.58 21.72 11.47
C GLY A 25 3.69 20.59 10.44
N CYS A 26 4.11 19.39 10.87
CA CYS A 26 4.10 18.19 10.04
C CYS A 26 2.94 17.25 10.40
N LEU A 27 2.46 16.50 9.41
CA LEU A 27 1.63 15.31 9.66
C LEU A 27 2.42 14.03 9.43
N TYR A 28 2.08 13.01 10.20
CA TYR A 28 2.70 11.70 10.17
C TYR A 28 1.66 10.65 9.85
N PHE A 29 1.82 9.99 8.72
CA PHE A 29 0.95 8.91 8.26
C PHE A 29 1.65 7.60 8.60
N ALA A 30 1.13 6.87 9.59
CA ALA A 30 1.71 5.58 9.98
C ALA A 30 1.55 4.60 8.81
N VAL A 31 2.63 3.92 8.43
CA VAL A 31 2.64 3.02 7.26
C VAL A 31 2.71 1.57 7.75
N GLY A 32 1.65 0.82 7.47
CA GLY A 32 1.56 -0.61 7.70
C GLY A 32 1.90 -1.42 6.45
N GLY A 33 2.23 -2.70 6.65
CA GLY A 33 2.50 -3.65 5.56
C GLY A 33 3.87 -4.33 5.60
N GLY A 34 4.61 -4.26 6.71
CA GLY A 34 5.88 -4.98 6.83
C GLY A 34 7.06 -4.39 6.06
N LEU A 35 6.94 -3.12 5.61
CA LEU A 35 8.01 -2.40 4.94
C LEU A 35 9.22 -2.19 5.87
N GLY A 36 10.36 -2.76 5.49
CA GLY A 36 11.64 -2.43 6.10
C GLY A 36 12.25 -1.19 5.45
N LEU A 37 12.79 -0.28 6.25
CA LEU A 37 13.70 0.77 5.76
C LEU A 37 15.13 0.32 5.98
N LYS A 38 15.87 0.21 4.89
CA LYS A 38 17.30 -0.09 4.97
C LYS A 38 18.04 1.14 5.50
N ASP A 39 18.96 0.92 6.44
CA ASP A 39 19.83 1.94 7.03
C ASP A 39 19.14 3.07 7.84
N ALA A 40 17.85 2.90 8.17
CA ALA A 40 17.06 3.84 9.00
C ALA A 40 17.12 5.32 8.56
N ALA A 41 17.45 5.57 7.28
CA ALA A 41 17.57 6.93 6.76
C ALA A 41 16.19 7.55 6.51
N ASN A 42 16.09 8.86 6.74
CA ASN A 42 14.95 9.65 6.30
C ASN A 42 15.06 9.85 4.78
N LEU A 43 14.21 9.18 4.00
CA LEU A 43 14.26 9.19 2.55
C LEU A 43 13.21 10.16 1.99
N LYS A 44 13.64 11.15 1.21
CA LYS A 44 12.70 11.94 0.41
C LYS A 44 12.06 11.01 -0.61
N ILE A 45 10.75 10.80 -0.52
CA ILE A 45 10.03 9.86 -1.38
C ILE A 45 9.19 10.57 -2.45
N GLY A 46 8.92 11.87 -2.26
CA GLY A 46 8.02 12.56 -3.16
C GLY A 46 7.70 13.99 -2.76
N THR A 47 6.80 14.57 -3.55
CA THR A 47 6.15 15.84 -3.27
C THR A 47 4.66 15.71 -3.58
N THR A 48 3.82 16.24 -2.71
CA THR A 48 2.37 16.39 -2.94
C THR A 48 2.07 17.33 -4.11
N GLU A 49 0.82 17.44 -4.56
CA GLU A 49 0.45 18.29 -5.70
C GLU A 49 0.62 19.78 -5.39
N ASP A 50 0.40 20.17 -4.14
CA ASP A 50 0.60 21.53 -3.64
C ASP A 50 2.04 21.83 -3.19
N GLY A 51 2.99 20.95 -3.50
CA GLY A 51 4.42 21.22 -3.33
C GLY A 51 4.96 20.88 -1.93
N ARG A 52 4.17 20.27 -1.03
CA ARG A 52 4.69 19.79 0.25
C ARG A 52 5.56 18.56 0.07
N ARG A 53 6.72 18.58 0.72
CA ARG A 53 7.68 17.47 0.70
C ARG A 53 7.15 16.29 1.51
N VAL A 54 7.34 15.08 0.97
CA VAL A 54 7.01 13.82 1.64
C VAL A 54 8.31 13.07 1.92
N THR A 55 8.52 12.74 3.19
CA THR A 55 9.70 12.01 3.66
C THR A 55 9.25 10.71 4.30
N LEU A 56 9.78 9.58 3.83
CA LEU A 56 9.60 8.30 4.47
C LEU A 56 10.62 8.16 5.61
N ARG A 57 10.13 7.80 6.80
CA ARG A 57 10.92 7.69 8.03
C ARG A 57 10.75 6.32 8.67
N ALA A 58 11.79 5.84 9.33
CA ALA A 58 11.72 4.61 10.09
C ALA A 58 11.00 4.84 11.42
N VAL A 59 10.17 3.89 11.81
CA VAL A 59 9.55 3.87 13.14
C VAL A 59 10.48 3.14 14.10
N GLU A 60 11.10 3.90 14.98
CA GLU A 60 12.12 3.42 15.91
C GLU A 60 11.53 2.88 17.22
N LEU A 61 10.32 3.29 17.56
CA LEU A 61 9.63 2.92 18.79
C LEU A 61 8.14 2.75 18.50
N ASN A 62 7.62 1.55 18.76
CA ASN A 62 6.18 1.32 18.81
C ASN A 62 5.66 1.57 20.23
N PRO A 63 4.53 2.28 20.40
CA PRO A 63 4.00 2.61 21.72
C PRO A 63 3.47 1.36 22.43
N LEU A 64 3.66 1.31 23.75
CA LEU A 64 2.95 0.38 24.63
C LEU A 64 1.51 0.86 24.87
N ALA A 65 0.66 -0.02 25.39
CA ALA A 65 -0.74 0.32 25.70
C ALA A 65 -0.88 1.55 26.60
N THR A 66 -0.09 1.62 27.66
CA THR A 66 -0.09 2.75 28.60
C THR A 66 0.45 4.04 27.98
N GLU A 67 1.43 3.93 27.08
CA GLU A 67 2.01 5.07 26.36
C GLU A 67 1.01 5.64 25.36
N ALA A 68 0.38 4.79 24.54
CA ALA A 68 -0.65 5.19 23.59
C ALA A 68 -1.84 5.85 24.31
N PHE A 69 -2.32 5.23 25.38
CA PHE A 69 -3.44 5.75 26.19
C PHE A 69 -3.11 7.10 26.84
N GLY A 70 -1.90 7.28 27.37
CA GLY A 70 -1.49 8.54 28.00
C GLY A 70 -1.26 9.69 27.01
N ALA A 71 -1.02 9.36 25.75
CA ALA A 71 -0.61 10.32 24.72
C ALA A 71 -1.78 10.88 23.91
N THR A 72 -2.79 10.06 23.57
CA THR A 72 -3.90 10.45 22.68
C THR A 72 -5.06 11.15 23.40
N THR A 73 -5.72 12.09 22.72
CA THR A 73 -7.00 12.67 23.15
C THR A 73 -8.17 11.71 23.01
N ASP A 74 -8.12 10.82 22.03
CA ASP A 74 -9.19 9.87 21.74
C ASP A 74 -8.80 8.46 22.16
N HIS A 75 -9.36 8.00 23.27
CA HIS A 75 -9.10 6.65 23.76
C HIS A 75 -9.76 5.56 22.90
N PHE A 76 -10.75 5.90 22.07
CA PHE A 76 -11.40 4.94 21.17
C PHE A 76 -10.42 4.40 20.12
N VAL A 77 -9.40 5.18 19.75
CA VAL A 77 -8.41 4.74 18.76
C VAL A 77 -7.37 3.76 19.35
N VAL A 78 -7.18 3.72 20.67
CA VAL A 78 -6.09 2.99 21.33
C VAL A 78 -6.11 1.49 21.03
N PRO A 79 -7.25 0.77 21.11
CA PRO A 79 -7.28 -0.65 20.74
C PRO A 79 -6.80 -0.91 19.32
N TYR A 80 -7.17 -0.05 18.37
CA TYR A 80 -6.73 -0.14 16.97
C TYR A 80 -5.24 0.18 16.85
N MET A 81 -4.74 1.22 17.51
CA MET A 81 -3.30 1.53 17.51
C MET A 81 -2.48 0.33 17.98
N LEU A 82 -2.91 -0.35 19.05
CA LEU A 82 -2.22 -1.52 19.56
C LEU A 82 -2.33 -2.74 18.64
N LYS A 83 -3.46 -2.90 17.96
CA LYS A 83 -3.67 -3.95 16.95
C LYS A 83 -2.69 -3.84 15.79
N HIS A 84 -2.39 -2.61 15.35
CA HIS A 84 -1.52 -2.35 14.19
C HIS A 84 -0.05 -2.06 14.55
N SER A 85 0.27 -1.75 15.82
CA SER A 85 1.60 -1.29 16.22
C SER A 85 2.73 -2.22 15.80
N GLY A 86 2.52 -3.55 15.88
CA GLY A 86 3.51 -4.54 15.47
C GLY A 86 3.86 -4.55 13.98
N LEU A 87 3.09 -3.84 13.15
CA LEU A 87 3.23 -3.80 11.69
C LEU A 87 3.61 -2.42 11.15
N ILE A 88 3.67 -1.43 12.04
CA ILE A 88 4.09 -0.07 11.73
C ILE A 88 5.59 0.01 11.96
N HIS A 89 6.33 -0.04 10.85
CA HIS A 89 7.79 0.06 10.81
C HIS A 89 8.28 1.32 10.11
N SER A 90 7.37 2.04 9.46
CA SER A 90 7.66 3.29 8.78
C SER A 90 6.50 4.26 8.89
N GLU A 91 6.77 5.53 8.60
CA GLU A 91 5.77 6.59 8.55
C GLU A 91 6.12 7.58 7.41
N LEU A 92 5.11 8.18 6.80
CA LEU A 92 5.30 9.31 5.87
C LEU A 92 5.14 10.61 6.66
N GLU A 93 6.20 11.40 6.72
CA GLU A 93 6.18 12.78 7.18
C GLU A 93 5.82 13.70 6.01
N VAL A 94 4.80 14.53 6.19
CA VAL A 94 4.37 15.56 5.23
C VAL A 94 4.52 16.94 5.85
N GLU A 95 5.30 17.81 5.22
CA GLU A 95 5.60 19.16 5.75
C GLU A 95 4.43 20.13 5.60
N ARG A 96 4.30 21.08 6.54
CA ARG A 96 3.33 22.19 6.49
C ARG A 96 1.88 21.71 6.29
N ALA A 97 1.49 20.75 7.13
CA ALA A 97 0.22 20.06 7.07
C ALA A 97 -0.52 20.14 8.41
N ASP A 98 -1.85 20.18 8.35
CA ASP A 98 -2.76 20.21 9.49
C ASP A 98 -3.71 19.01 9.41
N LEU A 99 -4.07 18.44 10.56
CA LEU A 99 -4.90 17.24 10.62
C LEU A 99 -6.29 17.45 9.99
N ARG A 100 -6.78 18.70 9.94
CA ARG A 100 -8.02 19.07 9.23
C ARG A 100 -7.93 18.82 7.72
N ASP A 101 -6.73 18.90 7.15
CA ASP A 101 -6.47 18.66 5.73
C ASP A 101 -6.07 17.20 5.44
N SER A 102 -6.08 16.32 6.46
CA SER A 102 -5.53 14.96 6.35
C SER A 102 -6.14 14.17 5.21
N ASP A 103 -7.44 14.32 4.93
CA ASP A 103 -8.14 13.55 3.89
C ASP A 103 -7.74 14.01 2.49
N ASN A 104 -7.51 15.31 2.31
CA ASN A 104 -6.99 15.84 1.06
C ASN A 104 -5.54 15.38 0.86
N ILE A 105 -4.71 15.47 1.89
CA ILE A 105 -3.31 15.01 1.84
C ILE A 105 -3.27 13.50 1.57
N PHE A 106 -4.14 12.72 2.21
CA PHE A 106 -4.23 11.28 2.00
C PHE A 106 -4.48 10.93 0.52
N LYS A 107 -5.40 11.64 -0.14
CA LYS A 107 -5.62 11.49 -1.58
C LYS A 107 -4.38 11.84 -2.40
N GLN A 108 -3.64 12.88 -2.02
CA GLN A 108 -2.40 13.28 -2.69
C GLN A 108 -1.22 12.32 -2.43
N LEU A 109 -1.26 11.55 -1.34
CA LEU A 109 -0.28 10.50 -1.05
C LEU A 109 -0.53 9.22 -1.84
N ARG A 110 -1.74 9.03 -2.38
CA ARG A 110 -2.13 7.82 -3.12
C ARG A 110 -1.15 7.41 -4.24
N PRO A 111 -0.66 8.32 -5.11
CA PRO A 111 0.33 7.96 -6.12
C PRO A 111 1.65 7.46 -5.51
N ILE A 112 2.05 8.02 -4.37
CA ILE A 112 3.29 7.68 -3.66
C ILE A 112 3.16 6.29 -3.04
N THR A 113 2.08 6.03 -2.30
CA THR A 113 1.84 4.74 -1.64
C THR A 113 1.67 3.63 -2.66
N LEU A 114 0.94 3.88 -3.75
CA LEU A 114 0.83 2.94 -4.86
C LEU A 114 2.20 2.62 -5.45
N CYS A 115 3.01 3.65 -5.77
CA CYS A 115 4.33 3.42 -6.35
C CYS A 115 5.26 2.66 -5.41
N LEU A 116 5.21 2.96 -4.11
CA LEU A 116 5.96 2.23 -3.09
C LEU A 116 5.56 0.75 -3.08
N SER A 117 4.24 0.46 -3.02
CA SER A 117 3.74 -0.92 -3.03
C SER A 117 4.17 -1.69 -4.27
N LEU A 118 4.10 -1.04 -5.44
CA LEU A 118 4.54 -1.64 -6.70
C LEU A 118 6.06 -1.84 -6.75
N SER A 119 6.83 -0.99 -6.09
CA SER A 119 8.30 -1.06 -6.12
C SER A 119 8.81 -2.22 -5.27
N VAL A 120 8.25 -2.39 -4.06
CA VAL A 120 8.66 -3.41 -3.10
C VAL A 120 7.82 -4.68 -3.14
N GLU A 121 6.78 -4.71 -3.99
CA GLU A 121 5.84 -5.83 -4.18
C GLU A 121 5.09 -6.23 -2.91
N VAL A 122 4.93 -5.28 -2.00
CA VAL A 122 4.22 -5.47 -0.74
C VAL A 122 3.10 -4.45 -0.61
N PRO A 123 1.87 -4.89 -0.29
CA PRO A 123 0.79 -3.96 -0.05
C PRO A 123 1.06 -3.04 1.12
N ILE A 124 0.76 -1.76 0.90
CA ILE A 124 0.94 -0.70 1.88
C ILE A 124 -0.43 -0.15 2.22
N TYR A 125 -0.65 0.05 3.52
CA TYR A 125 -1.82 0.74 4.02
C TYR A 125 -1.42 1.74 5.10
N ILE A 126 -2.30 2.67 5.41
CA ILE A 126 -2.02 3.76 6.34
C ILE A 126 -3.15 3.83 7.36
N PRO A 127 -3.04 3.14 8.50
CA PRO A 127 -4.15 3.03 9.44
C PRO A 127 -4.38 4.32 10.26
N PHE A 128 -3.34 5.15 10.42
CA PHE A 128 -3.42 6.35 11.27
C PHE A 128 -2.75 7.57 10.64
N VAL A 129 -3.31 8.73 10.96
CA VAL A 129 -2.69 10.05 10.74
C VAL A 129 -2.53 10.74 12.09
N LEU A 130 -1.34 11.28 12.35
CA LEU A 130 -0.98 11.90 13.62
C LEU A 130 -0.38 13.28 13.38
N ASN A 131 -0.57 14.18 14.34
CA ASN A 131 0.10 15.49 14.38
C ASN A 131 1.55 15.44 14.93
N THR A 132 2.06 14.24 15.22
CA THR A 132 3.44 13.98 15.65
C THR A 132 3.89 12.59 15.20
N SER A 133 5.20 12.34 15.20
CA SER A 133 5.76 11.04 14.82
C SER A 133 5.26 9.90 15.71
N TRP A 134 4.96 8.76 15.11
CA TRP A 134 4.61 7.53 15.83
C TRP A 134 5.68 7.12 16.84
N SER A 135 6.96 7.31 16.49
CA SER A 135 8.10 6.99 17.36
C SER A 135 8.22 7.90 18.58
N SER A 136 7.55 9.04 18.56
CA SER A 136 7.58 10.03 19.64
C SER A 136 6.46 9.84 20.66
N LEU A 137 5.44 9.02 20.36
CA LEU A 137 4.29 8.75 21.23
C LEU A 137 4.67 8.48 22.70
N PRO A 138 5.72 7.67 23.01
CA PRO A 138 6.09 7.40 24.39
C PRO A 138 6.49 8.63 25.22
N ALA A 139 6.84 9.76 24.59
CA ALA A 139 7.23 10.99 25.26
C ALA A 139 6.07 11.91 25.65
N PHE A 140 4.88 11.69 25.11
CA PHE A 140 3.73 12.55 25.38
C PHE A 140 2.94 12.03 26.58
N ARG A 141 2.42 12.97 27.36
CA ARG A 141 1.52 12.71 28.48
C ARG A 141 0.33 13.66 28.34
N ASN A 142 -0.69 13.44 29.15
CA ASN A 142 -1.82 14.38 29.27
C ASN A 142 -2.58 14.63 27.97
N ARG A 143 -2.65 13.63 27.08
CA ARG A 143 -3.54 13.68 25.90
C ARG A 143 -3.24 14.85 24.96
N GLU A 144 -1.96 15.02 24.63
CA GLU A 144 -1.47 16.11 23.77
C GLU A 144 -1.56 15.78 22.26
N ILE A 145 -1.86 14.54 21.91
CA ILE A 145 -1.77 14.05 20.53
C ILE A 145 -3.16 13.84 19.94
N GLU A 146 -3.32 14.36 18.74
CA GLU A 146 -4.48 14.08 17.91
C GLU A 146 -4.15 12.93 16.95
N VAL A 147 -5.01 11.92 16.94
CA VAL A 147 -4.90 10.74 16.08
C VAL A 147 -6.19 10.59 15.30
N LYS A 148 -6.08 10.43 13.99
CA LYS A 148 -7.20 10.09 13.11
C LYS A 148 -7.03 8.69 12.56
N LEU A 149 -8.06 7.87 12.71
CA LEU A 149 -8.21 6.59 12.02
C LEU A 149 -8.55 6.83 10.55
N THR A 150 -7.91 6.08 9.65
CA THR A 150 -8.40 5.95 8.27
C THR A 150 -9.29 4.72 8.14
N ASP A 151 -9.95 4.52 6.99
CA ASP A 151 -10.73 3.31 6.72
C ASP A 151 -9.93 2.03 6.99
N SER A 152 -8.64 2.01 6.63
CA SER A 152 -7.76 0.84 6.83
C SER A 152 -7.40 0.59 8.30
N GLY A 153 -7.61 1.56 9.19
CA GLY A 153 -7.38 1.41 10.63
C GLY A 153 -8.47 0.61 11.35
N TYR A 154 -9.64 0.40 10.72
CA TYR A 154 -10.73 -0.40 11.29
C TYR A 154 -10.61 -1.88 10.99
N GLU A 155 -9.82 -2.25 9.98
CA GLU A 155 -9.76 -3.59 9.44
C GLU A 155 -8.77 -4.48 10.18
N ASP A 156 -8.83 -5.79 9.94
CA ASP A 156 -7.77 -6.68 10.41
C ASP A 156 -6.50 -6.40 9.64
N PRO A 157 -5.37 -6.16 10.33
CA PRO A 157 -4.14 -5.90 9.64
C PRO A 157 -3.76 -7.12 8.81
N ILE A 158 -3.50 -6.89 7.53
CA ILE A 158 -2.92 -7.92 6.70
C ILE A 158 -1.41 -7.89 6.92
N SER A 159 -0.88 -8.99 7.46
CA SER A 159 0.56 -9.16 7.57
C SER A 159 1.11 -9.57 6.23
N PHE A 160 1.91 -8.69 5.65
CA PHE A 160 2.79 -9.01 4.55
C PHE A 160 4.23 -8.92 5.05
N THR A 161 5.06 -9.86 4.62
CA THR A 161 6.48 -9.88 4.98
C THR A 161 7.29 -9.69 3.71
N GLY A 162 8.08 -8.62 3.64
CA GLY A 162 8.98 -8.39 2.52
C GLY A 162 9.09 -6.91 2.15
N GLY A 163 10.04 -6.61 1.27
CA GLY A 163 10.25 -5.26 0.76
C GLY A 163 11.17 -4.44 1.65
N GLU A 164 12.35 -4.14 1.12
CA GLU A 164 13.24 -3.12 1.68
C GLU A 164 13.13 -1.86 0.83
N ILE A 165 12.94 -0.72 1.48
CA ILE A 165 12.98 0.58 0.83
C ILE A 165 14.39 1.11 0.92
N THR A 166 15.05 1.20 -0.23
CA THR A 166 16.38 1.76 -0.42
C THR A 166 16.31 3.18 -1.00
N ALA A 167 17.44 3.87 -1.06
CA ALA A 167 17.54 5.17 -1.73
C ALA A 167 17.21 5.08 -3.23
N GLU A 168 17.52 3.96 -3.90
CA GLU A 168 17.14 3.75 -5.31
C GLU A 168 15.63 3.64 -5.46
N VAL A 169 14.97 2.88 -4.58
CA VAL A 169 13.50 2.78 -4.57
C VAL A 169 12.87 4.16 -4.34
N ALA A 170 13.41 4.93 -3.39
CA ALA A 170 12.91 6.28 -3.13
C ALA A 170 13.04 7.23 -4.33
N THR A 171 14.19 7.17 -5.01
CA THR A 171 14.44 7.95 -6.23
C THR A 171 13.50 7.52 -7.37
N PHE A 172 13.29 6.21 -7.53
CA PHE A 172 12.35 5.68 -8.50
C PHE A 172 10.92 6.18 -8.24
N VAL A 173 10.46 6.14 -6.99
CA VAL A 173 9.14 6.66 -6.60
C VAL A 173 9.01 8.14 -6.94
N ASP A 174 9.94 8.99 -6.51
CA ASP A 174 9.91 10.44 -6.78
C ASP A 174 9.80 10.70 -8.30
N SER A 175 10.54 9.93 -9.12
CA SER A 175 10.52 10.05 -10.57
C SER A 175 9.20 9.62 -11.25
N LYS A 176 8.39 8.77 -10.60
CA LYS A 176 7.17 8.19 -11.18
C LYS A 176 5.88 8.85 -10.70
N ILE A 177 5.91 9.71 -9.68
CA ILE A 177 4.70 10.35 -9.13
C ILE A 177 3.90 11.07 -10.21
N ALA A 178 4.54 11.91 -11.04
CA ALA A 178 3.84 12.65 -12.09
C ALA A 178 3.19 11.72 -13.13
N THR A 179 3.90 10.65 -13.51
CA THR A 179 3.38 9.62 -14.41
C THR A 179 2.17 8.91 -13.82
N ILE A 180 2.22 8.52 -12.54
CA ILE A 180 1.10 7.84 -11.88
C ILE A 180 -0.10 8.78 -11.75
N ARG A 181 0.11 10.06 -11.42
CA ARG A 181 -0.98 11.05 -11.40
C ARG A 181 -1.68 11.15 -12.76
N ALA A 182 -0.92 11.19 -13.84
CA ALA A 182 -1.47 11.21 -15.20
C ALA A 182 -2.23 9.90 -15.51
N LEU A 183 -1.67 8.74 -15.15
CA LEU A 183 -2.33 7.44 -15.30
C LEU A 183 -3.63 7.35 -14.51
N LEU A 184 -3.69 7.91 -13.29
CA LEU A 184 -4.89 7.94 -12.47
C LEU A 184 -6.02 8.80 -13.05
N GLN A 185 -5.74 9.66 -14.05
CA GLN A 185 -6.78 10.33 -14.83
C GLN A 185 -7.44 9.42 -15.88
N ASN A 186 -6.84 8.26 -16.17
CA ASN A 186 -7.43 7.25 -17.04
C ASN A 186 -8.35 6.34 -16.22
N ASN A 187 -9.65 6.37 -16.53
CA ASN A 187 -10.67 5.61 -15.80
C ASN A 187 -10.36 4.09 -15.69
N LYS A 188 -9.79 3.47 -16.73
CA LYS A 188 -9.41 2.04 -16.69
C LYS A 188 -8.34 1.76 -15.66
N PHE A 189 -7.30 2.60 -15.64
CA PHE A 189 -6.22 2.48 -14.67
C PHE A 189 -6.71 2.82 -13.26
N GLN A 190 -7.53 3.85 -13.11
CA GLN A 190 -8.13 4.22 -11.84
C GLN A 190 -8.95 3.06 -11.24
N ILE A 191 -9.83 2.42 -12.02
CA ILE A 191 -10.60 1.24 -11.58
C ILE A 191 -9.66 0.10 -11.15
N ALA A 192 -8.56 -0.12 -11.86
CA ALA A 192 -7.59 -1.15 -11.50
C ALA A 192 -6.89 -0.86 -10.17
N VAL A 193 -6.55 0.39 -9.90
CA VAL A 193 -5.98 0.82 -8.61
C VAL A 193 -7.02 0.76 -7.49
N ASP A 194 -8.25 1.24 -7.74
CA ASP A 194 -9.36 1.17 -6.78
C ASP A 194 -9.64 -0.30 -6.39
N ALA A 195 -9.64 -1.21 -7.37
CA ALA A 195 -9.82 -2.64 -7.16
C ALA A 195 -8.67 -3.25 -6.33
N TYR A 196 -7.42 -2.85 -6.61
CA TYR A 196 -6.27 -3.28 -5.83
C TYR A 196 -6.40 -2.84 -4.37
N GLU A 197 -6.67 -1.57 -4.11
CA GLU A 197 -6.82 -1.03 -2.76
C GLU A 197 -8.02 -1.65 -2.03
N ALA A 198 -9.14 -1.88 -2.71
CA ALA A 198 -10.30 -2.55 -2.13
C ALA A 198 -10.01 -4.00 -1.74
N CYS A 199 -9.21 -4.75 -2.51
CA CYS A 199 -8.81 -6.11 -2.15
C CYS A 199 -8.07 -6.16 -0.80
N LEU A 200 -7.28 -5.12 -0.47
CA LEU A 200 -6.56 -5.03 0.81
C LEU A 200 -7.49 -4.82 2.01
N LYS A 201 -8.73 -4.44 1.75
CA LYS A 201 -9.75 -4.09 2.74
C LYS A 201 -10.78 -5.20 2.96
N LEU A 202 -10.99 -6.00 1.93
CA LEU A 202 -12.03 -7.02 1.90
C LEU A 202 -11.65 -8.25 2.72
N GLY A 203 -12.28 -8.42 3.90
CA GLY A 203 -12.16 -9.66 4.67
C GLY A 203 -12.72 -10.91 3.97
N ASN A 204 -13.67 -10.73 3.03
CA ASN A 204 -14.22 -11.84 2.25
C ASN A 204 -13.41 -12.08 0.97
N LYS A 205 -12.61 -13.15 0.98
CA LYS A 205 -11.73 -13.54 -0.13
C LYS A 205 -12.46 -13.79 -1.45
N LYS A 206 -13.72 -14.25 -1.44
CA LYS A 206 -14.49 -14.44 -2.69
C LYS A 206 -14.78 -13.11 -3.36
N ILE A 207 -15.18 -12.11 -2.58
CA ILE A 207 -15.43 -10.75 -3.05
C ILE A 207 -14.11 -10.10 -3.48
N ALA A 208 -13.04 -10.29 -2.72
CA ALA A 208 -11.71 -9.79 -3.07
C ALA A 208 -11.21 -10.36 -4.40
N ILE A 209 -11.37 -11.66 -4.66
CA ILE A 209 -11.04 -12.27 -5.96
C ILE A 209 -11.86 -11.63 -7.08
N ALA A 210 -13.17 -11.49 -6.92
CA ALA A 210 -14.02 -10.85 -7.93
C ALA A 210 -13.59 -9.39 -8.21
N THR A 211 -13.21 -8.68 -7.15
CA THR A 211 -12.72 -7.29 -7.21
C THR A 211 -11.39 -7.20 -7.93
N ALA A 212 -10.41 -8.06 -7.60
CA ALA A 212 -9.12 -8.11 -8.30
C ALA A 212 -9.30 -8.34 -9.80
N TRP A 213 -10.20 -9.24 -10.19
CA TRP A 213 -10.50 -9.50 -11.61
C TRP A 213 -11.21 -8.33 -12.30
N THR A 214 -12.04 -7.56 -11.58
CA THR A 214 -12.59 -6.30 -12.11
C THR A 214 -11.46 -5.34 -12.47
N GLY A 215 -10.43 -5.24 -11.64
CA GLY A 215 -9.24 -4.44 -11.94
C GLY A 215 -8.43 -4.95 -13.14
N ILE A 216 -8.20 -6.27 -13.21
CA ILE A 216 -7.48 -6.90 -14.34
C ILE A 216 -8.23 -6.66 -15.65
N GLU A 217 -9.55 -6.88 -15.67
CA GLU A 217 -10.39 -6.66 -16.84
C GLU A 217 -10.43 -5.18 -17.24
N ALA A 218 -10.44 -4.26 -16.26
CA ALA A 218 -10.41 -2.82 -16.51
C ALA A 218 -9.13 -2.38 -17.25
N ILE A 219 -7.95 -2.89 -16.87
CA ILE A 219 -6.66 -2.61 -17.54
C ILE A 219 -6.80 -2.82 -19.05
N PHE A 220 -7.40 -3.94 -19.45
CA PHE A 220 -7.55 -4.29 -20.87
C PHE A 220 -8.79 -3.67 -21.51
N GLY A 221 -9.85 -3.41 -20.75
CA GLY A 221 -11.13 -2.91 -21.26
C GLY A 221 -11.83 -3.91 -22.18
N ILE A 222 -11.80 -5.20 -21.83
CA ILE A 222 -12.38 -6.29 -22.62
C ILE A 222 -13.85 -6.50 -22.21
N SER A 223 -14.74 -6.70 -23.17
CA SER A 223 -16.17 -6.99 -22.94
C SER A 223 -16.64 -8.35 -23.49
N SER A 224 -15.80 -9.05 -24.26
CA SER A 224 -16.12 -10.35 -24.88
C SER A 224 -14.94 -11.30 -24.81
N GLU A 225 -15.19 -12.60 -24.81
CA GLU A 225 -14.13 -13.64 -24.77
C GLU A 225 -13.15 -13.47 -23.60
N LEU A 226 -13.67 -13.00 -22.46
CA LEU A 226 -12.89 -12.54 -21.31
C LEU A 226 -11.76 -13.49 -20.93
N LYS A 227 -12.03 -14.79 -20.82
CA LYS A 227 -11.01 -15.78 -20.46
C LYS A 227 -9.80 -15.79 -21.41
N PHE A 228 -10.05 -15.89 -22.72
CA PHE A 228 -8.98 -16.04 -23.70
C PHE A 228 -8.21 -14.74 -23.88
N ARG A 229 -8.93 -13.63 -24.08
CA ARG A 229 -8.32 -12.31 -24.32
C ARG A 229 -7.57 -11.80 -23.10
N THR A 230 -8.13 -11.95 -21.89
CA THR A 230 -7.43 -11.51 -20.68
C THR A 230 -6.12 -12.27 -20.49
N ALA A 231 -6.13 -13.58 -20.71
CA ALA A 231 -4.92 -14.38 -20.62
C ALA A 231 -3.89 -14.02 -21.70
N LEU A 232 -4.33 -13.80 -22.94
CA LEU A 232 -3.46 -13.44 -24.05
C LEU A 232 -2.84 -12.06 -23.86
N TYR A 233 -3.63 -11.07 -23.44
CA TYR A 233 -3.15 -9.72 -23.22
C TYR A 233 -2.26 -9.62 -21.97
N ALA A 234 -2.57 -10.37 -20.89
CA ALA A 234 -1.66 -10.48 -19.75
C ALA A 234 -0.32 -11.11 -20.16
N ALA A 235 -0.32 -12.19 -20.94
CA ALA A 235 0.89 -12.80 -21.48
C ALA A 235 1.72 -11.82 -22.33
N SER A 236 1.06 -11.00 -23.16
CA SER A 236 1.72 -9.96 -23.95
C SER A 236 2.33 -8.84 -23.09
N GLU A 237 1.58 -8.33 -22.10
CA GLU A 237 2.09 -7.29 -21.18
C GLU A 237 3.28 -7.75 -20.36
N LEU A 238 3.31 -9.03 -19.99
CA LEU A 238 4.32 -9.60 -19.10
C LEU A 238 5.45 -10.33 -19.84
N ALA A 239 5.47 -10.28 -21.18
CA ALA A 239 6.39 -11.06 -22.01
C ALA A 239 7.87 -10.73 -21.78
N GLU A 240 8.20 -9.50 -21.34
CA GLU A 240 9.58 -9.13 -21.01
C GLU A 240 10.07 -9.76 -19.70
N ALA A 241 9.15 -10.04 -18.78
CA ALA A 241 9.47 -10.54 -17.45
C ALA A 241 9.31 -12.06 -17.32
N ASN A 242 8.38 -12.64 -18.08
CA ASN A 242 7.95 -14.03 -17.93
C ASN A 242 7.83 -14.73 -19.29
N ASP A 243 7.84 -16.06 -19.27
CA ASP A 243 7.43 -16.86 -20.43
C ASP A 243 5.96 -16.55 -20.79
N PRO A 244 5.67 -16.05 -22.01
CA PRO A 244 4.32 -15.66 -22.40
C PRO A 244 3.34 -16.85 -22.43
N TYR A 245 3.81 -18.04 -22.84
CA TYR A 245 2.97 -19.23 -22.93
C TYR A 245 2.58 -19.74 -21.54
N ILE A 246 3.52 -19.77 -20.60
CA ILE A 246 3.22 -20.12 -19.20
C ILE A 246 2.28 -19.09 -18.58
N THR A 247 2.55 -17.79 -18.77
CA THR A 247 1.68 -16.72 -18.26
C THR A 247 0.26 -16.85 -18.81
N PHE A 248 0.10 -17.20 -20.09
CA PHE A 248 -1.19 -17.44 -20.70
C PHE A 248 -1.94 -18.63 -20.06
N LEU A 249 -1.26 -19.77 -19.87
CA LEU A 249 -1.86 -20.95 -19.26
C LEU A 249 -2.28 -20.69 -17.80
N ASP A 250 -1.40 -20.06 -17.03
CA ASP A 250 -1.65 -19.74 -15.62
C ASP A 250 -2.80 -18.75 -15.48
N THR A 251 -2.85 -17.72 -16.31
CA THR A 251 -3.94 -16.74 -16.29
C THR A 251 -5.28 -17.38 -16.66
N LYS A 252 -5.31 -18.32 -17.62
CA LYS A 252 -6.54 -19.07 -17.95
C LYS A 252 -7.01 -19.94 -16.79
N ALA A 253 -6.09 -20.65 -16.14
CA ALA A 253 -6.42 -21.49 -14.99
C ALA A 253 -6.97 -20.64 -13.83
N LEU A 254 -6.36 -19.48 -13.60
CA LEU A 254 -6.80 -18.55 -12.57
C LEU A 254 -8.17 -17.93 -12.90
N TYR A 255 -8.45 -17.62 -14.17
CA TYR A 255 -9.77 -17.16 -14.61
C TYR A 255 -10.86 -18.21 -14.36
N ASP A 256 -10.57 -19.49 -14.64
CA ASP A 256 -11.50 -20.59 -14.36
C ASP A 256 -11.82 -20.70 -12.87
N LEU A 257 -10.81 -20.50 -12.02
CA LEU A 257 -10.98 -20.50 -10.57
C LEU A 257 -11.85 -19.31 -10.12
N ARG A 258 -11.61 -18.10 -10.66
CA ARG A 258 -12.48 -16.94 -10.41
C ARG A 258 -13.91 -17.21 -10.84
N SER A 259 -14.12 -17.80 -12.01
CA SER A 259 -15.47 -18.15 -12.50
C SER A 259 -16.21 -19.04 -11.50
N LYS A 260 -15.56 -20.10 -10.99
CA LYS A 260 -16.12 -20.95 -9.94
C LYS A 260 -16.46 -20.17 -8.66
N VAL A 261 -15.57 -19.26 -8.23
CA VAL A 261 -15.77 -18.43 -7.03
C VAL A 261 -17.02 -17.56 -7.16
N VAL A 262 -17.16 -16.82 -8.26
CA VAL A 262 -18.27 -15.87 -8.45
C VAL A 262 -19.62 -16.56 -8.68
N HIS A 263 -19.62 -17.78 -9.21
CA HIS A 263 -20.81 -18.60 -9.35
C HIS A 263 -21.16 -19.41 -8.08
N GLY A 264 -20.48 -19.16 -6.96
CA GLY A 264 -20.82 -19.76 -5.67
C GLY A 264 -20.45 -21.22 -5.54
N SER A 265 -19.56 -21.74 -6.40
CA SER A 265 -19.08 -23.12 -6.27
C SER A 265 -18.37 -23.34 -4.94
N SER A 266 -18.49 -24.55 -4.39
CA SER A 266 -17.72 -24.94 -3.20
C SER A 266 -16.24 -25.07 -3.55
N ILE A 267 -15.39 -24.31 -2.85
CA ILE A 267 -13.95 -24.26 -3.06
C ILE A 267 -13.30 -24.42 -1.70
N LYS A 268 -12.27 -25.25 -1.61
CA LYS A 268 -11.53 -25.46 -0.36
C LYS A 268 -10.84 -24.16 0.05
N GLU A 269 -10.72 -23.91 1.35
CA GLU A 269 -10.11 -22.68 1.86
C GLU A 269 -8.69 -22.46 1.33
N LYS A 270 -7.88 -23.53 1.24
CA LYS A 270 -6.54 -23.46 0.65
C LYS A 270 -6.56 -22.96 -0.79
N ASP A 271 -7.46 -23.49 -1.62
CA ASP A 271 -7.58 -23.11 -3.03
C ASP A 271 -8.11 -21.68 -3.17
N LEU A 272 -8.96 -21.24 -2.23
CA LEU A 272 -9.45 -19.86 -2.17
C LEU A 272 -8.33 -18.87 -1.78
N ASN A 273 -7.46 -19.25 -0.84
CA ASN A 273 -6.30 -18.44 -0.44
C ASN A 273 -5.30 -18.31 -1.59
N ASP A 274 -5.01 -19.42 -2.27
CA ASP A 274 -4.14 -19.45 -3.45
C ASP A 274 -4.73 -18.60 -4.59
N ALA A 275 -6.04 -18.75 -4.87
CA ALA A 275 -6.75 -17.94 -5.86
C ALA A 275 -6.65 -16.45 -5.56
N TYR A 276 -6.87 -16.06 -4.30
CA TYR A 276 -6.77 -14.67 -3.87
C TYR A 276 -5.35 -14.12 -4.05
N GLY A 277 -4.34 -14.81 -3.52
CA GLY A 277 -2.95 -14.39 -3.64
C GLY A 277 -2.49 -14.26 -5.09
N LYS A 278 -2.81 -15.24 -5.94
CA LYS A 278 -2.47 -15.21 -7.37
C LYS A 278 -3.22 -14.14 -8.15
N SER A 279 -4.50 -13.91 -7.86
CA SER A 279 -5.29 -12.87 -8.54
C SER A 279 -4.80 -11.47 -8.18
N LEU A 280 -4.54 -11.23 -6.90
CA LEU A 280 -3.96 -9.96 -6.44
C LEU A 280 -2.55 -9.75 -6.98
N GLY A 281 -1.72 -10.80 -6.99
CA GLY A 281 -0.37 -10.77 -7.54
C GLY A 281 -0.34 -10.45 -9.04
N LEU A 282 -1.26 -11.05 -9.82
CA LEU A 282 -1.39 -10.73 -11.24
C LEU A 282 -1.79 -9.25 -11.45
N LEU A 283 -2.79 -8.75 -10.71
CA LEU A 283 -3.19 -7.34 -10.78
C LEU A 283 -2.02 -6.40 -10.43
N LEU A 284 -1.31 -6.68 -9.33
CA LEU A 284 -0.16 -5.89 -8.89
C LEU A 284 0.95 -5.87 -9.96
N THR A 285 1.22 -7.03 -10.58
CA THR A 285 2.24 -7.16 -11.63
C THR A 285 1.87 -6.35 -12.88
N LEU A 286 0.60 -6.39 -13.31
CA LEU A 286 0.11 -5.61 -14.43
C LEU A 286 0.18 -4.11 -14.15
N LEU A 287 -0.29 -3.66 -12.96
CA LEU A 287 -0.17 -2.26 -12.54
C LEU A 287 1.30 -1.79 -12.56
N ARG A 288 2.23 -2.64 -12.12
CA ARG A 288 3.66 -2.33 -12.10
C ARG A 288 4.22 -2.12 -13.50
N VAL A 289 3.86 -2.98 -14.46
CA VAL A 289 4.29 -2.83 -15.86
C VAL A 289 3.76 -1.53 -16.46
N VAL A 290 2.48 -1.22 -16.22
CA VAL A 290 1.86 0.03 -16.69
C VAL A 290 2.58 1.26 -16.12
N VAL A 291 2.88 1.26 -14.81
CA VAL A 291 3.61 2.37 -14.17
C VAL A 291 5.06 2.49 -14.65
N ARG A 292 5.77 1.37 -14.80
CA ARG A 292 7.15 1.36 -15.31
C ARG A 292 7.22 1.94 -16.72
N ARG A 293 6.33 1.48 -17.60
CA ARG A 293 6.21 1.98 -18.97
C ARG A 293 5.70 3.41 -19.04
N GLY A 294 4.83 3.80 -18.10
CA GLY A 294 4.26 5.13 -17.98
C GLY A 294 3.03 5.40 -18.84
N ASN A 295 2.50 4.37 -19.51
CA ASN A 295 1.23 4.43 -20.23
C ASN A 295 0.45 3.12 -20.13
N LEU A 296 -0.87 3.24 -20.24
CA LEU A 296 -1.77 2.11 -20.45
C LEU A 296 -1.91 1.90 -21.96
N ARG A 297 -1.52 0.72 -22.46
CA ARG A 297 -1.68 0.40 -23.89
C ARG A 297 -3.15 0.23 -24.22
N ASP A 298 -3.54 0.68 -25.41
CA ASP A 298 -4.83 0.31 -25.96
C ASP A 298 -4.81 -1.13 -26.50
N ILE A 299 -5.99 -1.68 -26.78
CA ILE A 299 -6.13 -3.06 -27.27
C ILE A 299 -5.40 -3.24 -28.61
N SER A 300 -5.43 -2.24 -29.50
CA SER A 300 -4.81 -2.32 -30.81
C SER A 300 -3.28 -2.38 -30.73
N GLU A 301 -2.67 -1.67 -29.77
CA GLU A 301 -1.25 -1.73 -29.48
C GLU A 301 -0.83 -3.10 -28.95
N ILE A 302 -1.64 -3.69 -28.06
CA ILE A 302 -1.41 -5.04 -27.53
C ILE A 302 -1.51 -6.07 -28.66
N GLU A 303 -2.58 -6.04 -29.45
CA GLU A 303 -2.79 -6.95 -30.58
C GLU A 303 -1.69 -6.82 -31.63
N LYS A 304 -1.29 -5.59 -31.97
CA LYS A 304 -0.16 -5.35 -32.86
C LYS A 304 1.12 -5.98 -32.32
N SER A 305 1.39 -5.83 -31.02
CA SER A 305 2.60 -6.43 -30.42
C SER A 305 2.61 -7.95 -30.55
N ILE A 306 1.48 -8.61 -30.25
CA ILE A 306 1.31 -10.08 -30.36
C ILE A 306 1.53 -10.55 -31.80
N LEU A 307 0.92 -9.86 -32.78
CA LEU A 307 0.99 -10.24 -34.19
C LEU A 307 2.35 -9.91 -34.84
N SER A 308 3.13 -9.02 -34.21
CA SER A 308 4.45 -8.60 -34.69
C SER A 308 5.62 -9.40 -34.10
N SER A 309 5.38 -10.16 -33.03
CA SER A 309 6.36 -11.08 -32.44
C SER A 309 6.62 -12.25 -33.40
N LYS A 310 7.67 -12.13 -34.23
CA LYS A 310 8.25 -13.23 -35.00
C LYS A 310 9.43 -13.84 -34.26
#